data_AF-A0A7R9JG99-F1
#
_entry.id   AF-A0A7R9JG99-F1
#
_cell.length_a   1.000
_cell.length_b   1.000
_cell.length_c   1.000
_cell.angle_alpha   90.00
_cell.angle_beta   90.00
_cell.angle_gamma   90.00
#
_symmetry.space_group_name_H-M   'P 1'
#
loop_
_entity.id
_entity.type
_entity.pdbx_description
1 polymer ?
#
loop_
_entity_poly.entity_id
_entity_poly.type
_entity_poly.pdbx_seq_one_letter_code
_entity_poly.pdbx_strand_id
1 'polypeptide(L)'
;MSAKKLPPDVNIEAVFACNELDLKEVNVYGFDYDYTLACYKPSMDYLLYNLGRDTLVKKLKYPDSISQLEYRPGFAVRGLHYDIEKGLLLKIDSFLQIQLGSVYRGLSPVPNEEVLRLYRNKTIPIDYAFVKLKMIQLADLFSVPEMGLLCNVAEYFEKNHIEYHPEILFRDVKKSVQSSMEFLLGEEWINFFDVVIVQARKPRFFTDESRPFRVYDPVSKRQLWDHVTKLEKGKIYYE
;
A
#
# COMPACT_ATOMS: atom_id res chain seq x y z
N MET A 1 3.02 -9.28 29.76
CA MET A 1 2.29 -10.38 29.10
C MET A 1 3.23 -11.02 28.09
N SER A 2 3.57 -12.30 28.27
CA SER A 2 4.36 -13.05 27.28
C SER A 2 3.59 -13.06 25.96
N ALA A 3 4.18 -12.56 24.88
CA ALA A 3 3.63 -12.77 23.55
C ALA A 3 3.38 -14.28 23.38
N LYS A 4 2.20 -14.67 22.88
CA LYS A 4 1.93 -16.08 22.54
C LYS A 4 3.00 -16.48 21.51
N LYS A 5 3.93 -17.35 21.90
CA LYS A 5 4.86 -17.95 20.94
C LYS A 5 4.02 -18.74 19.95
N LEU A 6 4.23 -18.50 18.66
CA LEU A 6 3.65 -19.33 17.61
C LEU A 6 4.05 -20.79 17.87
N PRO A 7 3.19 -21.77 17.56
CA PRO A 7 3.57 -23.17 17.65
C PRO A 7 4.87 -23.40 16.85
N PRO A 8 5.80 -24.24 17.33
CA PRO A 8 7.09 -24.45 16.67
C PRO A 8 6.98 -24.98 15.24
N ASP A 9 5.84 -25.60 14.87
CA ASP A 9 5.63 -26.29 13.61
C ASP A 9 4.43 -25.73 12.84
N VAL A 10 4.46 -24.44 12.49
CA VAL A 10 3.49 -23.91 11.52
C VAL A 10 3.84 -24.50 10.15
N ASN A 11 3.02 -25.43 9.67
CA ASN A 11 3.14 -25.95 8.30
C ASN A 11 2.96 -24.78 7.31
N ILE A 12 4.02 -24.47 6.56
CA ILE A 12 4.04 -23.36 5.59
C ILE A 12 3.10 -23.59 4.39
N GLU A 13 2.65 -24.83 4.18
CA GLU A 13 1.71 -25.21 3.13
C GLU A 13 0.26 -25.34 3.64
N ALA A 14 0.01 -25.12 4.94
CA ALA A 14 -1.31 -25.27 5.50
C ALA A 14 -2.25 -24.11 5.12
N VAL A 15 -3.52 -24.44 4.96
CA VAL A 15 -4.62 -23.48 4.85
C VAL A 15 -5.23 -23.28 6.23
N PHE A 16 -5.21 -22.05 6.74
CA PHE A 16 -5.81 -21.69 8.03
C PHE A 16 -7.23 -21.16 7.81
N ALA A 17 -8.20 -21.70 8.56
CA ALA A 17 -9.60 -21.29 8.45
C ALA A 17 -10.01 -20.41 9.65
N CYS A 18 -10.54 -19.22 9.36
CA CYS A 18 -11.20 -18.38 10.37
C CYS A 18 -12.69 -18.72 10.51
N ASN A 19 -13.34 -19.13 9.42
CA ASN A 19 -14.74 -19.55 9.34
C ASN A 19 -14.83 -20.84 8.52
N GLU A 20 -15.95 -21.55 8.64
CA GLU A 20 -16.26 -22.73 7.81
C GLU A 20 -16.59 -22.31 6.36
N LEU A 21 -16.06 -23.05 5.38
CA LEU A 21 -16.30 -22.85 3.95
C LEU A 21 -16.28 -24.22 3.24
N ASP A 22 -17.37 -24.56 2.55
CA ASP A 22 -17.42 -25.74 1.69
C ASP A 22 -16.95 -25.38 0.27
N LEU A 23 -15.77 -25.89 -0.12
CA LEU A 23 -15.20 -25.65 -1.44
C LEU A 23 -15.99 -26.31 -2.58
N LYS A 24 -16.87 -27.28 -2.31
CA LYS A 24 -17.72 -27.90 -3.33
C LYS A 24 -18.78 -26.94 -3.88
N GLU A 25 -19.20 -26.00 -3.07
CA GLU A 25 -20.19 -24.99 -3.43
C GLU A 25 -19.57 -23.79 -4.17
N VAL A 26 -18.23 -23.72 -4.27
CA VAL A 26 -17.53 -22.63 -4.93
C VAL A 26 -17.41 -22.91 -6.43
N ASN A 27 -18.13 -22.12 -7.25
CA ASN A 27 -18.08 -22.27 -8.72
C ASN A 27 -17.05 -21.37 -9.40
N VAL A 28 -16.62 -20.28 -8.75
CA VAL A 28 -15.72 -19.28 -9.33
C VAL A 28 -14.62 -18.93 -8.33
N TYR A 29 -13.38 -18.98 -8.80
CA TYR A 29 -12.20 -18.56 -8.04
C TYR A 29 -11.66 -17.26 -8.64
N GLY A 30 -11.85 -16.15 -7.92
CA GLY A 30 -11.26 -14.86 -8.27
C GLY A 30 -9.92 -14.67 -7.58
N PHE A 31 -8.91 -14.22 -8.33
CA PHE A 31 -7.57 -13.96 -7.79
C PHE A 31 -7.22 -12.48 -7.92
N ASP A 32 -6.59 -11.93 -6.89
CA ASP A 32 -5.79 -10.73 -7.07
C ASP A 32 -4.50 -11.09 -7.83
N TYR A 33 -3.89 -10.12 -8.51
CA TYR A 33 -2.66 -10.36 -9.24
C TYR A 33 -1.45 -10.18 -8.33
N ASP A 34 -1.19 -8.94 -7.90
CA ASP A 34 0.01 -8.59 -7.14
C ASP A 34 0.01 -9.20 -5.74
N TYR A 35 1.13 -9.83 -5.36
CA TYR A 35 1.32 -10.51 -4.07
C TYR A 35 0.28 -11.61 -3.75
N THR A 36 -0.47 -12.07 -4.76
CA THR A 36 -1.36 -13.23 -4.68
C THR A 36 -0.95 -14.28 -5.72
N LEU A 37 -0.93 -13.91 -7.00
CA LEU A 37 -0.40 -14.74 -8.08
C LEU A 37 1.06 -14.39 -8.38
N ALA A 38 1.35 -13.09 -8.49
CA ALA A 38 2.69 -12.57 -8.71
C ALA A 38 3.38 -12.31 -7.36
N CYS A 39 4.18 -13.28 -6.93
CA CYS A 39 5.02 -13.14 -5.74
C CYS A 39 6.36 -12.48 -6.12
N TYR A 40 6.53 -11.22 -5.74
CA TYR A 40 7.75 -10.47 -6.03
C TYR A 40 8.89 -10.85 -5.08
N LYS A 41 10.12 -10.81 -5.60
CA LYS A 41 11.34 -10.97 -4.79
C LYS A 41 11.55 -9.75 -3.89
N PRO A 42 12.26 -9.88 -2.74
CA PRO A 42 12.59 -8.74 -1.88
C PRO A 42 13.29 -7.58 -2.59
N SER A 43 13.97 -7.83 -3.71
CA SER A 43 14.56 -6.79 -4.57
C SER A 43 13.54 -5.79 -5.12
N MET A 44 12.24 -6.13 -5.15
CA MET A 44 11.17 -5.24 -5.58
C MET A 44 11.05 -4.02 -4.66
N ASP A 45 11.21 -4.20 -3.35
CA ASP A 45 11.13 -3.09 -2.40
C ASP A 45 12.22 -2.04 -2.68
N TYR A 46 13.44 -2.50 -2.95
CA TYR A 46 14.56 -1.64 -3.35
C TYR A 46 14.27 -0.91 -4.66
N LEU A 47 13.70 -1.62 -5.64
CA LEU A 47 13.38 -1.03 -6.94
C LEU A 47 12.34 0.07 -6.80
N LEU A 48 11.22 -0.19 -6.12
CA LEU A 48 10.15 0.77 -5.91
C LEU A 48 10.62 2.00 -5.11
N TYR A 49 11.39 1.76 -4.06
CA TYR A 49 12.03 2.83 -3.29
C TYR A 49 12.91 3.71 -4.18
N ASN A 50 13.81 3.10 -4.96
CA ASN A 50 14.76 3.82 -5.81
C ASN A 50 14.05 4.59 -6.93
N LEU A 51 13.06 3.99 -7.60
CA LEU A 51 12.28 4.67 -8.64
C LEU A 51 11.47 5.85 -8.08
N GLY A 52 10.86 5.66 -6.90
CA GLY A 52 10.18 6.73 -6.17
C GLY A 52 11.13 7.87 -5.81
N ARG A 53 12.28 7.57 -5.20
CA ARG A 53 13.31 8.54 -4.82
C ARG A 53 13.83 9.31 -6.02
N ASP A 54 14.18 8.60 -7.09
CA ASP A 54 14.68 9.19 -8.32
C ASP A 54 13.62 10.10 -8.98
N THR A 55 12.34 9.74 -8.90
CA THR A 55 11.24 10.56 -9.39
C THR A 55 11.10 11.86 -8.58
N LEU A 56 11.20 11.78 -7.25
CA LEU A 56 11.19 12.97 -6.37
C LEU A 56 12.29 13.96 -6.76
N VAL A 57 13.52 13.48 -6.94
CA VAL A 57 14.67 14.33 -7.31
C VAL A 57 14.55 14.84 -8.75
N LYS A 58 14.41 13.94 -9.73
CA LYS A 58 14.50 14.29 -11.15
C LYS A 58 13.29 15.08 -11.65
N LYS A 59 12.08 14.66 -11.26
CA LYS A 59 10.82 15.26 -11.75
C LYS A 59 10.26 16.33 -10.81
N LEU A 60 10.28 16.07 -9.50
CA LEU A 60 9.68 16.98 -8.51
C LEU A 60 10.70 17.94 -7.87
N LYS A 61 11.97 17.88 -8.28
CA LYS A 61 13.04 18.83 -7.92
C LYS A 61 13.31 18.91 -6.41
N TYR A 62 13.11 17.80 -5.72
CA TYR A 62 13.59 17.64 -4.35
C TYR A 62 15.13 17.73 -4.33
N PRO A 63 15.75 18.15 -3.20
CA PRO A 63 17.21 18.30 -3.09
C PRO A 63 18.00 17.10 -3.63
N ASP A 64 19.04 17.34 -4.42
CA ASP A 64 19.83 16.29 -5.08
C ASP A 64 20.49 15.31 -4.09
N SER A 65 20.78 15.78 -2.88
CA SER A 65 21.27 14.97 -1.75
C SER A 65 20.35 13.80 -1.40
N ILE A 66 19.04 13.89 -1.66
CA ILE A 66 18.07 12.80 -1.45
C ILE A 66 18.40 11.58 -2.32
N SER A 67 19.11 11.75 -3.44
CA SER A 67 19.57 10.63 -4.28
C SER A 67 20.48 9.64 -3.54
N GLN A 68 21.11 10.07 -2.43
CA GLN A 68 22.00 9.25 -1.61
C GLN A 68 21.25 8.48 -0.51
N LEU A 69 19.94 8.71 -0.33
CA LEU A 69 19.16 7.97 0.65
C LEU A 69 18.99 6.51 0.18
N GLU A 70 19.22 5.58 1.10
CA GLU A 70 19.12 4.14 0.85
C GLU A 70 17.89 3.54 1.52
N TYR A 71 17.30 2.53 0.87
CA TYR A 71 16.20 1.77 1.45
C TYR A 71 16.65 1.04 2.71
N ARG A 72 15.86 1.15 3.78
CA ARG A 72 16.11 0.47 5.07
C ARG A 72 15.13 -0.70 5.24
N PRO A 73 15.54 -1.94 4.88
CA PRO A 73 14.67 -3.11 5.05
C PRO A 73 14.31 -3.32 6.51
N GLY A 74 13.06 -3.67 6.77
CA GLY A 74 12.55 -3.97 8.12
C GLY A 74 12.23 -2.76 9.01
N PHE A 75 12.46 -1.53 8.55
CA PHE A 75 12.04 -0.33 9.30
C PHE A 75 10.51 -0.22 9.38
N ALA A 76 9.84 -0.30 8.22
CA ALA A 76 8.39 -0.35 8.13
C ALA A 76 7.93 -1.79 7.95
N VAL A 77 6.78 -2.13 8.53
CA VAL A 77 6.11 -3.42 8.36
C VAL A 77 4.65 -3.21 7.97
N ARG A 78 4.07 -4.20 7.30
CA ARG A 78 2.64 -4.18 6.92
C ARG A 78 1.76 -4.03 8.16
N GLY A 79 0.69 -3.25 8.03
CA GLY A 79 -0.30 -3.01 9.08
C GLY A 79 -0.01 -1.81 9.98
N LEU A 80 1.15 -1.15 9.83
CA LEU A 80 1.38 0.17 10.43
C LEU A 80 0.42 1.21 9.82
N HIS A 81 0.28 2.34 10.52
CA HIS A 81 -0.53 3.47 10.08
C HIS A 81 0.32 4.71 10.00
N TYR A 82 0.04 5.57 9.04
CA TYR A 82 0.67 6.88 8.91
C TYR A 82 -0.39 7.97 9.06
N ASP A 83 -0.18 8.87 10.02
CA ASP A 83 -0.96 10.08 10.21
C ASP A 83 -0.42 11.16 9.27
N ILE A 84 -1.18 11.41 8.19
CA ILE A 84 -0.81 12.32 7.10
C ILE A 84 -0.75 13.76 7.60
N GLU A 85 -1.61 14.13 8.55
CA GLU A 85 -1.68 15.49 9.07
C GLU A 85 -0.49 15.79 9.99
N LYS A 86 -0.12 14.83 10.85
CA LYS A 86 0.97 15.00 11.82
C LYS A 86 2.34 14.55 11.31
N GLY A 87 2.40 13.84 10.19
CA GLY A 87 3.64 13.28 9.65
C GLY A 87 4.24 12.19 10.51
N LEU A 88 3.40 11.32 11.10
CA LEU A 88 3.83 10.30 12.05
C LEU A 88 3.50 8.89 11.57
N LEU A 89 4.48 8.00 11.63
CA LEU A 89 4.28 6.56 11.47
C LEU A 89 4.05 5.94 12.84
N LEU A 90 3.01 5.12 12.99
CA LEU A 90 2.63 4.54 14.26
C LEU A 90 1.94 3.19 14.09
N LYS A 91 1.94 2.39 15.16
CA LYS A 91 1.09 1.21 15.26
C LYS A 91 -0.13 1.52 16.11
N ILE A 92 -1.30 1.15 15.59
CA ILE A 92 -2.56 1.15 16.35
C ILE A 92 -3.09 -0.28 16.46
N ASP A 93 -3.80 -0.56 17.54
CA ASP A 93 -4.50 -1.84 17.71
C ASP A 93 -5.92 -1.83 17.11
N SER A 94 -6.62 -2.95 17.22
CA SER A 94 -8.00 -3.10 16.74
C SER A 94 -9.02 -2.19 17.45
N PHE A 95 -8.66 -1.58 18.58
CA PHE A 95 -9.46 -0.62 19.33
C PHE A 95 -9.01 0.83 19.09
N LEU A 96 -8.20 1.06 18.04
CA LEU A 96 -7.66 2.36 17.65
C LEU A 96 -6.81 3.00 18.76
N GLN A 97 -6.19 2.19 19.62
CA GLN A 97 -5.23 2.68 20.60
C GLN A 97 -3.85 2.77 19.99
N ILE A 98 -3.18 3.90 20.18
CA ILE A 98 -1.77 4.07 19.83
C ILE A 98 -0.92 3.15 20.71
N GLN A 99 -0.15 2.28 20.09
CA GLN A 99 0.87 1.51 20.79
C GLN A 99 2.06 2.44 21.10
N LEU A 100 2.12 2.95 22.33
CA LEU A 100 3.23 3.81 22.78
C LEU A 100 4.60 3.14 22.56
N GLY A 101 5.60 3.96 22.23
CA GLY A 101 6.93 3.50 21.79
C GLY A 101 7.02 3.00 20.35
N SER A 102 5.91 2.97 19.60
CA SER A 102 5.90 2.63 18.17
C SER A 102 5.74 3.83 17.23
N VAL A 103 5.80 5.05 17.77
CA VAL A 103 5.55 6.28 17.01
C VAL A 103 6.86 6.89 16.53
N TYR A 104 6.94 7.23 15.25
CA TYR A 104 8.12 7.74 14.58
C TYR A 104 7.79 9.00 13.76
N ARG A 105 8.67 9.99 13.82
CA ARG A 105 8.73 11.13 12.91
C ARG A 105 9.95 10.93 12.02
N GLY A 106 9.73 10.77 10.73
CA GLY A 106 10.78 10.25 9.85
C GLY A 106 11.26 8.88 10.33
N LEU A 107 12.54 8.77 10.68
CA LEU A 107 13.16 7.54 11.20
C LEU A 107 13.42 7.63 12.71
N SER A 108 13.09 8.75 13.33
CA SER A 108 13.36 9.03 14.72
C SER A 108 12.14 8.70 15.60
N PRO A 109 12.33 7.96 16.71
CA PRO A 109 11.23 7.67 17.61
C PRO A 109 10.74 8.95 18.31
N VAL A 110 9.44 9.08 18.47
CA VAL A 110 8.81 10.22 19.16
C VAL A 110 8.58 9.84 20.64
N PRO A 111 9.03 10.67 21.60
CA PRO A 111 8.78 10.42 23.02
C PRO A 111 7.29 10.31 23.35
N ASN A 112 6.93 9.43 24.27
CA ASN A 112 5.53 9.18 24.62
C ASN A 112 4.83 10.44 25.16
N GLU A 113 5.55 11.31 25.86
CA GLU A 113 5.04 12.58 26.37
C GLU A 113 4.64 13.53 25.24
N GLU A 114 5.38 13.49 24.13
CA GLU A 114 5.04 14.26 22.93
C GLU A 114 3.84 13.65 22.20
N VAL A 115 3.81 12.33 22.04
CA VAL A 115 2.67 11.61 21.44
C VAL A 115 1.37 11.94 22.19
N LEU A 116 1.39 11.87 23.52
CA LEU A 116 0.22 12.17 24.35
C LEU A 116 -0.21 13.63 24.26
N ARG A 117 0.72 14.57 24.05
CA ARG A 117 0.40 15.98 23.79
C ARG A 117 -0.25 16.17 22.42
N LEU A 118 0.28 15.52 21.38
CA LEU A 118 -0.20 15.64 20.01
C LEU A 118 -1.59 15.04 19.82
N TYR A 119 -1.84 13.87 20.41
CA TYR A 119 -3.12 13.15 20.25
C TYR A 119 -4.12 13.44 21.38
N ARG A 120 -3.70 14.11 22.47
CA ARG A 120 -4.45 14.37 23.72
C ARG A 120 -4.88 13.13 24.50
N ASN A 121 -5.08 12.00 23.82
CA ASN A 121 -5.41 10.70 24.37
C ASN A 121 -4.73 9.60 23.52
N LYS A 122 -4.70 8.36 24.03
CA LYS A 122 -4.17 7.20 23.30
C LYS A 122 -5.16 6.67 22.25
N THR A 123 -6.45 6.92 22.43
CA THR A 123 -7.50 6.52 21.48
C THR A 123 -7.55 7.50 20.31
N ILE A 124 -7.46 6.99 19.08
CA ILE A 124 -7.74 7.78 17.89
C ILE A 124 -9.24 7.72 17.59
N PRO A 125 -9.93 8.86 17.46
CA PRO A 125 -11.33 8.88 17.06
C PRO A 125 -11.54 8.28 15.66
N ILE A 126 -12.60 7.48 15.48
CA ILE A 126 -12.98 6.87 14.19
C ILE A 126 -13.15 7.94 13.10
N ASP A 127 -13.80 9.06 13.44
CA ASP A 127 -13.98 10.19 12.51
C ASP A 127 -12.65 10.76 12.01
N TYR A 128 -11.66 10.85 12.91
CA TYR A 128 -10.33 11.33 12.56
C TYR A 128 -9.60 10.37 11.63
N ALA A 129 -9.59 9.08 11.97
CA ALA A 129 -8.86 8.07 11.22
C ALA A 129 -9.48 7.79 9.84
N PHE A 130 -10.78 7.51 9.77
CA PHE A 130 -11.41 6.92 8.59
C PHE A 130 -12.31 7.88 7.82
N VAL A 131 -13.04 8.77 8.50
CA VAL A 131 -13.98 9.69 7.81
C VAL A 131 -13.23 10.85 7.18
N LYS A 132 -12.31 11.46 7.93
CA LYS A 132 -11.46 12.56 7.45
C LYS A 132 -10.26 12.11 6.63
N LEU A 133 -10.05 10.78 6.50
CA LEU A 133 -8.95 10.16 5.75
C LEU A 133 -7.58 10.72 6.13
N LYS A 134 -7.40 11.09 7.41
CA LYS A 134 -6.12 11.63 7.91
C LYS A 134 -5.11 10.53 8.22
N MET A 135 -5.55 9.28 8.29
CA MET A 135 -4.69 8.14 8.48
C MET A 135 -4.76 7.19 7.30
N ILE A 136 -3.62 6.66 6.91
CA ILE A 136 -3.53 5.58 5.94
C ILE A 136 -2.88 4.37 6.58
N GLN A 137 -3.45 3.19 6.33
CA GLN A 137 -2.83 1.93 6.73
C GLN A 137 -1.92 1.43 5.61
N LEU A 138 -0.76 0.90 5.98
CA LEU A 138 0.10 0.12 5.07
C LEU A 138 -0.56 -1.25 4.85
N ALA A 139 -1.57 -1.28 4.00
CA ALA A 139 -2.45 -2.44 3.82
C ALA A 139 -1.82 -3.53 2.94
N ASP A 140 -0.89 -3.18 2.06
CA ASP A 140 -0.20 -4.08 1.14
C ASP A 140 1.32 -4.00 1.26
N LEU A 141 2.02 -4.86 0.52
CA LEU A 141 3.47 -4.91 0.52
C LEU A 141 4.11 -3.80 -0.31
N PHE A 142 3.40 -3.18 -1.27
CA PHE A 142 3.89 -2.00 -2.00
C PHE A 142 3.94 -0.75 -1.11
N SER A 143 3.08 -0.68 -0.10
CA SER A 143 3.03 0.41 0.88
C SER A 143 4.30 0.47 1.74
N VAL A 144 5.03 -0.64 1.87
CA VAL A 144 6.22 -0.73 2.74
C VAL A 144 7.40 0.08 2.19
N PRO A 145 7.88 -0.12 0.94
CA PRO A 145 8.93 0.73 0.38
C PRO A 145 8.49 2.20 0.20
N GLU A 146 7.21 2.45 -0.11
CA GLU A 146 6.65 3.81 -0.15
C GLU A 146 6.80 4.52 1.21
N MET A 147 6.36 3.87 2.29
CA MET A 147 6.48 4.45 3.63
C MET A 147 7.92 4.57 4.08
N GLY A 148 8.78 3.61 3.69
CA GLY A 148 10.22 3.70 3.91
C GLY A 148 10.82 4.95 3.27
N LEU A 149 10.44 5.26 2.03
CA LEU A 149 10.87 6.48 1.33
C LEU A 149 10.34 7.74 2.02
N LEU A 150 9.05 7.76 2.34
CA LEU A 150 8.41 8.88 3.03
C LEU A 150 9.15 9.24 4.33
N CYS A 151 9.39 8.24 5.17
CA CYS A 151 10.09 8.41 6.44
C CYS A 151 11.56 8.82 6.25
N ASN A 152 12.26 8.30 5.25
CA ASN A 152 13.64 8.70 4.95
C ASN A 152 13.71 10.17 4.51
N VAL A 153 12.80 10.62 3.64
CA VAL A 153 12.77 12.01 3.18
C VAL A 153 12.35 12.96 4.29
N ALA A 154 11.36 12.59 5.10
CA ALA A 154 10.99 13.37 6.29
C ALA A 154 12.18 13.51 7.26
N GLU A 155 12.87 12.40 7.57
CA GLU A 155 14.08 12.42 8.40
C GLU A 155 15.18 13.32 7.82
N TYR A 156 15.35 13.30 6.50
CA TYR A 156 16.30 14.20 5.81
C TYR A 156 15.91 15.67 6.04
N PHE A 157 14.63 16.03 5.91
CA PHE A 157 14.15 17.39 6.16
C PHE A 157 14.33 17.82 7.61
N GLU A 158 13.99 16.96 8.58
CA GLU A 158 14.21 17.23 10.00
C GLU A 158 15.68 17.52 10.31
N LYS A 159 16.60 16.69 9.81
CA LYS A 159 18.05 16.81 10.04
C LYS A 159 18.69 18.03 9.39
N ASN A 160 18.14 18.48 8.27
CA ASN A 160 18.66 19.64 7.54
C ASN A 160 17.87 20.91 7.84
N HIS A 161 16.92 20.86 8.80
CA HIS A 161 16.05 21.98 9.17
C HIS A 161 15.30 22.58 7.97
N ILE A 162 14.84 21.71 7.07
CA ILE A 162 14.03 22.10 5.91
C ILE A 162 12.57 22.01 6.35
N GLU A 163 11.85 23.13 6.30
CA GLU A 163 10.41 23.12 6.56
C GLU A 163 9.66 22.42 5.41
N TYR A 164 8.70 21.57 5.77
CA TYR A 164 7.85 20.86 4.82
C TYR A 164 6.45 20.66 5.39
N HIS A 165 5.48 20.51 4.48
CA HIS A 165 4.12 20.14 4.85
C HIS A 165 3.93 18.62 4.73
N PRO A 166 3.59 17.89 5.82
CA PRO A 166 3.50 16.43 5.81
C PRO A 166 2.58 15.86 4.73
N GLU A 167 1.42 16.48 4.51
CA GLU A 167 0.45 16.05 3.49
C GLU A 167 0.99 16.18 2.06
N ILE A 168 1.79 17.21 1.78
CA ILE A 168 2.35 17.44 0.43
C ILE A 168 3.46 16.42 0.17
N LEU A 169 4.34 16.22 1.16
CA LEU A 169 5.37 15.19 1.08
C LEU A 169 4.76 13.80 0.87
N PHE A 170 3.72 13.45 1.65
CA PHE A 170 2.99 12.20 1.49
C PHE A 170 2.45 12.03 0.07
N ARG A 171 1.78 13.06 -0.47
CA ARG A 171 1.19 13.02 -1.81
C ARG A 171 2.25 12.84 -2.90
N ASP A 172 3.37 13.54 -2.78
CA ASP A 172 4.46 13.50 -3.75
C ASP A 172 5.17 12.14 -3.75
N VAL A 173 5.44 11.58 -2.57
CA VAL A 173 6.03 10.24 -2.43
C VAL A 173 5.11 9.18 -3.01
N LYS A 174 3.83 9.20 -2.63
CA LYS A 174 2.82 8.25 -3.13
C LYS A 174 2.69 8.30 -4.65
N LYS A 175 2.60 9.50 -5.22
CA LYS A 175 2.53 9.68 -6.68
C LYS A 175 3.79 9.17 -7.38
N SER A 176 4.96 9.39 -6.77
CA SER A 176 6.24 8.98 -7.34
C SER A 176 6.37 7.46 -7.42
N VAL A 177 6.05 6.75 -6.34
CA VAL A 177 6.07 5.28 -6.30
C VAL A 177 5.00 4.69 -7.22
N GLN A 178 3.77 5.21 -7.18
CA GLN A 178 2.69 4.71 -8.03
C GLN A 178 3.02 4.83 -9.53
N SER A 179 3.59 5.96 -9.97
CA SER A 179 3.99 6.13 -11.38
C SER A 179 5.11 5.20 -11.84
N SER A 180 5.83 4.60 -10.89
CA SER A 180 6.93 3.68 -11.15
C SER A 180 6.45 2.24 -11.33
N MET A 181 5.28 1.89 -10.79
CA MET A 181 4.69 0.54 -10.88
C MET A 181 4.14 0.22 -12.28
N GLU A 182 3.80 1.23 -13.08
CA GLU A 182 3.24 1.06 -14.43
C GLU A 182 4.23 0.39 -15.42
N PHE A 183 5.49 0.18 -15.03
CA PHE A 183 6.56 -0.37 -15.87
C PHE A 183 6.88 -1.86 -15.64
N LEU A 184 6.17 -2.55 -14.74
CA LEU A 184 6.64 -3.82 -14.17
C LEU A 184 6.03 -5.12 -14.73
N LEU A 185 5.16 -5.10 -15.76
CA LEU A 185 4.45 -6.30 -16.20
C LEU A 185 4.89 -6.84 -17.57
N GLY A 186 5.15 -8.15 -17.62
CA GLY A 186 5.38 -8.92 -18.85
C GLY A 186 4.09 -9.42 -19.50
N GLU A 187 4.16 -9.86 -20.75
CA GLU A 187 2.99 -10.01 -21.64
C GLU A 187 2.30 -11.40 -21.62
N GLU A 188 2.82 -12.39 -20.88
CA GLU A 188 2.42 -13.81 -21.08
C GLU A 188 1.44 -14.39 -20.04
N TRP A 189 1.20 -13.71 -18.92
CA TRP A 189 0.41 -14.26 -17.80
C TRP A 189 -1.10 -14.35 -18.07
N ILE A 190 -1.60 -13.59 -19.04
CA ILE A 190 -3.03 -13.50 -19.39
C ILE A 190 -3.56 -14.87 -19.86
N ASN A 191 -2.71 -15.73 -20.39
CA ASN A 191 -3.08 -17.04 -20.93
C ASN A 191 -3.55 -18.05 -19.87
N PHE A 192 -3.33 -17.77 -18.58
CA PHE A 192 -3.75 -18.63 -17.47
C PHE A 192 -5.16 -18.31 -16.95
N PHE A 193 -5.81 -17.25 -17.45
CA PHE A 193 -7.08 -16.76 -16.93
C PHE A 193 -8.17 -16.79 -18.00
N ASP A 194 -9.35 -17.28 -17.60
CA ASP A 194 -10.52 -17.20 -18.48
C ASP A 194 -10.96 -15.74 -18.67
N VAL A 195 -10.94 -14.94 -17.60
CA VAL A 195 -11.34 -13.52 -17.62
C VAL A 195 -10.29 -12.71 -16.88
N VAL A 196 -9.84 -11.59 -17.48
CA VAL A 196 -8.93 -10.64 -16.85
C VAL A 196 -9.64 -9.30 -16.70
N ILE A 197 -9.69 -8.76 -15.47
CA ILE A 197 -10.23 -7.44 -15.18
C ILE A 197 -9.08 -6.56 -14.66
N VAL A 198 -8.74 -5.52 -15.42
CA VAL A 198 -7.70 -4.55 -15.09
C VAL A 198 -8.32 -3.25 -14.58
N GLN A 199 -7.55 -2.51 -13.76
CA GLN A 199 -8.00 -1.31 -13.07
C GLN A 199 -9.32 -1.47 -12.29
N ALA A 200 -9.56 -2.62 -11.66
CA ALA A 200 -10.76 -2.85 -10.85
C ALA A 200 -11.07 -1.77 -9.78
N ARG A 201 -10.13 -0.88 -9.43
CA ARG A 201 -10.34 0.24 -8.47
C ARG A 201 -10.92 -0.22 -7.13
N LYS A 202 -10.46 -1.38 -6.64
CA LYS A 202 -10.76 -1.90 -5.31
C LYS A 202 -10.52 -0.81 -4.24
N PRO A 203 -11.38 -0.70 -3.21
CA PRO A 203 -12.51 -1.59 -2.92
C PRO A 203 -13.79 -1.26 -3.70
N ARG A 204 -13.82 -0.17 -4.50
CA ARG A 204 -15.06 0.29 -5.16
C ARG A 204 -15.66 -0.74 -6.11
N PHE A 205 -14.82 -1.57 -6.74
CA PHE A 205 -15.21 -2.78 -7.48
C PHE A 205 -16.35 -3.57 -6.84
N PHE A 206 -16.32 -3.72 -5.52
CA PHE A 206 -17.25 -4.58 -4.77
C PHE A 206 -18.47 -3.83 -4.23
N THR A 207 -18.49 -2.50 -4.33
CA THR A 207 -19.48 -1.65 -3.64
C THR A 207 -20.22 -0.69 -4.55
N ASP A 208 -19.65 -0.37 -5.71
CA ASP A 208 -20.20 0.60 -6.67
C ASP A 208 -20.70 -0.12 -7.92
N GLU A 209 -22.01 -0.23 -8.06
CA GLU A 209 -22.65 -0.89 -9.21
C GLU A 209 -22.90 0.07 -10.39
N SER A 210 -22.56 1.35 -10.25
CA SER A 210 -22.91 2.37 -11.26
C SER A 210 -22.00 2.32 -12.50
N ARG A 211 -20.83 1.68 -12.39
CA ARG A 211 -19.84 1.62 -13.47
C ARG A 211 -19.96 0.33 -14.27
N PRO A 212 -20.19 0.41 -15.59
CA PRO A 212 -20.19 -0.76 -16.45
C PRO A 212 -18.78 -1.24 -16.77
N PHE A 213 -18.64 -2.56 -16.91
CA PHE A 213 -17.47 -3.16 -17.54
C PHE A 213 -17.31 -2.68 -18.99
N ARG A 214 -16.05 -2.51 -19.40
CA ARG A 214 -15.63 -2.17 -20.77
C ARG A 214 -14.62 -3.19 -21.28
N VAL A 215 -14.62 -3.49 -22.56
CA VAL A 215 -13.58 -4.36 -23.16
C VAL A 215 -12.30 -3.55 -23.34
N TYR A 216 -11.16 -4.09 -22.94
CA TYR A 216 -9.85 -3.57 -23.31
C TYR A 216 -9.35 -4.29 -24.56
N ASP A 217 -9.00 -3.51 -25.58
CA ASP A 217 -8.29 -4.01 -26.75
C ASP A 217 -6.77 -3.82 -26.56
N PRO A 218 -6.01 -4.91 -26.34
CA PRO A 218 -4.57 -4.83 -26.14
C PRO A 218 -3.81 -4.40 -27.41
N VAL A 219 -4.39 -4.57 -28.60
CA VAL A 219 -3.75 -4.20 -29.88
C VAL A 219 -3.79 -2.69 -30.07
N SER A 220 -4.96 -2.07 -29.88
CA SER A 220 -5.10 -0.61 -29.99
C SER A 220 -4.76 0.14 -28.70
N LYS A 221 -4.54 -0.58 -27.59
CA LYS A 221 -4.35 -0.05 -26.23
C LYS A 221 -5.47 0.90 -25.80
N ARG A 222 -6.71 0.59 -26.16
CA ARG A 222 -7.90 1.42 -25.88
C ARG A 222 -9.02 0.61 -25.25
N GLN A 223 -9.86 1.29 -24.48
CA GLN A 223 -11.13 0.74 -24.03
C GLN A 223 -12.18 0.90 -25.13
N LEU A 224 -12.94 -0.15 -25.39
CA LEU A 224 -14.14 -0.09 -26.19
C LEU A 224 -15.28 0.41 -25.30
N TRP A 225 -16.06 1.36 -25.81
CA TRP A 225 -17.08 2.06 -25.04
C TRP A 225 -18.38 1.28 -24.86
N ASP A 226 -18.52 0.16 -25.57
CA ASP A 226 -19.69 -0.68 -25.49
C ASP A 226 -19.87 -1.27 -24.09
N HIS A 227 -21.13 -1.42 -23.69
CA HIS A 227 -21.47 -2.03 -22.42
C HIS A 227 -21.29 -3.54 -22.49
N VAL A 228 -20.48 -4.07 -21.57
CA VAL A 228 -20.28 -5.50 -21.42
C VAL A 228 -21.42 -6.07 -20.58
N THR A 229 -22.25 -6.88 -21.21
CA THR A 229 -23.36 -7.61 -20.56
C THR A 229 -22.97 -9.03 -20.14
N LYS A 230 -21.84 -9.55 -20.66
CA LYS A 230 -21.31 -10.88 -20.34
C LYS A 230 -19.79 -10.90 -20.42
N LEU A 231 -19.16 -11.56 -19.46
CA LEU A 231 -17.73 -11.84 -19.47
C LEU A 231 -17.46 -13.08 -20.34
N GLU A 232 -16.51 -12.96 -21.25
CA GLU A 232 -16.15 -13.99 -22.22
C GLU A 232 -14.69 -14.38 -22.07
N LYS A 233 -14.41 -15.66 -22.37
CA LYS A 233 -13.09 -16.23 -22.23
C LYS A 233 -12.07 -15.53 -23.15
N GLY A 234 -10.89 -15.20 -22.61
CA GLY A 234 -9.79 -14.61 -23.37
C GLY A 234 -9.93 -13.12 -23.65
N LYS A 235 -10.94 -12.46 -23.07
CA LYS A 235 -11.10 -11.00 -23.14
C LYS A 235 -10.56 -10.34 -21.87
N ILE A 236 -10.03 -9.14 -22.07
CA ILE A 236 -9.57 -8.26 -21.00
C ILE A 236 -10.63 -7.18 -20.81
N TYR A 237 -10.95 -6.86 -19.56
CA TYR A 237 -11.98 -5.92 -19.19
C TYR A 237 -11.43 -4.81 -18.31
N TYR A 238 -11.99 -3.60 -18.42
CA TYR A 238 -11.79 -2.48 -17.52
C TYR A 238 -13.03 -2.25 -16.66
N GLU A 239 -12.80 -1.71 -15.46
CA GLU A 239 -13.82 -1.04 -14.65
C GLU A 239 -13.33 0.31 -14.12
#